data_AF-A0A6L7KH20-F1
#
_entry.id   AF-A0A6L7KH20-F1
#
_cell.length_a   1.000
_cell.length_b   1.000
_cell.length_c   1.000
_cell.angle_alpha   90.00
_cell.angle_beta   90.00
_cell.angle_gamma   90.00
#
_symmetry.space_group_name_H-M   'P 1'
#
loop_
_entity.id
_entity.type
_entity.pdbx_description
1 polymer ?
#
loop_
_entity_poly.entity_id
_entity_poly.type
_entity_poly.pdbx_seq_one_letter_code
_entity_poly.pdbx_strand_id
1 'polypeptide(L)'
;MLTSMAVTTPAIADGHLMIVDEPLELNIHMHKKRYPSYDEDWPVEQEARRLTNIHLKNATVGSNTDNSGEAINLLLASGKLPDIIGTSRIKDVVNQYGPQGAFMPLNDLIDEHAPHLKAFFEKRPDIKAAISAADGNMYYIPYLPDGKYGRAYFIRYDWLDKLGLDLPQNVDEVKAVLEAFRDGDPNGNGLKDEVPYFARQWEELIRLVTLWD
;
A
#
# COMPACT_ATOMS: atom_id res chain seq x y z
N MET A 1 -50.71 15.01 5.36
CA MET A 1 -49.33 15.26 5.81
C MET A 1 -48.98 14.18 6.83
N LEU A 2 -48.25 13.14 6.43
CA LEU A 2 -47.64 12.20 7.37
C LEU A 2 -46.21 12.67 7.61
N THR A 3 -45.96 13.14 8.82
CA THR A 3 -44.63 13.55 9.27
C THR A 3 -43.82 12.28 9.57
N SER A 4 -42.80 12.03 8.76
CA SER A 4 -41.79 11.00 9.00
C SER A 4 -41.01 11.37 10.26
N MET A 5 -41.07 10.53 11.29
CA MET A 5 -40.09 10.57 12.39
C MET A 5 -38.89 9.75 11.94
N ALA A 6 -37.83 10.44 11.53
CA ALA A 6 -36.50 9.85 11.43
C ALA A 6 -36.07 9.44 12.85
N VAL A 7 -35.97 8.14 13.09
CA VAL A 7 -35.29 7.61 14.27
C VAL A 7 -33.80 7.88 14.07
N THR A 8 -33.31 8.97 14.66
CA THR A 8 -31.87 9.17 14.81
C THR A 8 -31.37 8.12 15.79
N THR A 9 -30.67 7.12 15.28
CA THR A 9 -29.87 6.20 16.10
C THR A 9 -28.98 7.06 17.01
N PRO A 10 -28.92 6.80 18.32
CA PRO A 10 -28.04 7.56 19.19
C PRO A 10 -26.61 7.34 18.70
N ALA A 11 -25.84 8.41 18.52
CA ALA A 11 -24.40 8.32 18.46
C ALA A 11 -23.95 7.66 19.76
N ILE A 12 -23.63 6.36 19.69
CA ILE A 12 -22.86 5.70 20.74
C ILE A 12 -21.56 6.48 20.77
N ALA A 13 -21.34 7.24 21.85
CA ALA A 13 -20.10 7.96 22.02
C ALA A 13 -18.94 6.97 21.86
N ASP A 14 -18.03 7.25 20.93
CA ASP A 14 -16.89 6.41 20.54
C ASP A 14 -15.84 6.22 21.66
N GLY A 15 -16.19 6.47 22.93
CA GLY A 15 -15.27 6.39 24.07
C GLY A 15 -14.61 5.01 24.24
N HIS A 16 -15.20 3.95 23.70
CA HIS A 16 -14.63 2.61 23.71
C HIS A 16 -13.42 2.45 22.76
N LEU A 17 -13.18 3.39 21.84
CA LEU A 17 -12.05 3.39 20.92
C LEU A 17 -10.87 4.23 21.43
N MET A 18 -11.08 5.02 22.49
CA MET A 18 -10.04 5.84 23.11
C MET A 18 -8.96 4.93 23.70
N ILE A 19 -7.70 5.20 23.35
CA ILE A 19 -6.55 4.41 23.82
C ILE A 19 -5.94 5.03 25.08
N VAL A 20 -6.02 6.36 25.20
CA VAL A 20 -5.46 7.14 26.31
C VAL A 20 -6.45 8.21 26.78
N ASP A 21 -6.46 8.50 28.09
CA ASP A 21 -7.34 9.51 28.70
C ASP A 21 -6.92 10.94 28.31
N GLU A 22 -5.61 11.20 28.29
CA GLU A 22 -5.02 12.47 27.85
C GLU A 22 -4.43 12.33 26.44
N PRO A 23 -4.59 13.33 25.54
CA PRO A 23 -4.05 13.26 24.20
C PRO A 23 -2.54 12.94 24.20
N LEU A 24 -2.15 11.91 23.46
CA LEU A 24 -0.75 11.50 23.33
C LEU A 24 -0.23 11.88 21.94
N GLU A 25 0.80 12.72 21.90
CA GLU A 25 1.52 13.05 20.67
C GLU A 25 2.69 12.09 20.44
N LEU A 26 2.78 11.54 19.22
CA LEU A 26 3.88 10.66 18.78
C LEU A 26 4.41 11.14 17.44
N ASN A 27 5.73 11.15 17.26
CA ASN A 27 6.34 11.48 15.98
C ASN A 27 6.35 10.26 15.06
N ILE A 28 6.01 10.48 13.78
CA ILE A 28 6.04 9.45 12.75
C ILE A 28 6.89 9.87 11.56
N HIS A 29 7.78 8.96 11.14
CA HIS A 29 8.32 8.98 9.79
C HIS A 29 7.43 8.09 8.92
N MET A 30 6.77 8.66 7.90
CA MET A 30 6.04 7.87 6.91
C MET A 30 6.38 8.31 5.49
N HIS A 31 7.20 7.50 4.80
CA HIS A 31 7.63 7.77 3.43
C HIS A 31 7.15 6.70 2.46
N LYS A 32 6.43 7.11 1.41
CA LYS A 32 6.04 6.27 0.28
C LYS A 32 6.19 7.06 -1.03
N LYS A 33 6.48 6.39 -2.14
CA LYS A 33 6.67 7.05 -3.45
C LYS A 33 5.58 8.07 -3.82
N ARG A 34 4.31 7.74 -3.54
CA ARG A 34 3.16 8.62 -3.84
C ARG A 34 2.90 9.69 -2.76
N TYR A 35 3.38 9.45 -1.54
CA TYR A 35 3.18 10.28 -0.37
C TYR A 35 4.52 10.36 0.37
N PRO A 36 5.44 11.23 -0.09
CA PRO A 36 6.81 11.27 0.42
C PRO A 36 6.89 11.87 1.84
N SER A 37 5.77 12.39 2.36
CA SER A 37 5.63 12.83 3.74
C SER A 37 4.27 12.45 4.32
N TYR A 38 4.23 12.26 5.64
CA TYR A 38 2.99 12.20 6.41
C TYR A 38 2.31 13.57 6.44
N ASP A 39 0.98 13.58 6.34
CA ASP A 39 0.16 14.79 6.39
C ASP A 39 -0.86 14.63 7.53
N GLU A 40 -0.72 15.49 8.54
CA GLU A 40 -1.54 15.46 9.75
C GLU A 40 -3.00 15.88 9.49
N ASP A 41 -3.25 16.54 8.36
CA ASP A 41 -4.56 17.07 8.00
C ASP A 41 -5.39 16.11 7.14
N TRP A 42 -4.88 14.91 6.83
CA TRP A 42 -5.67 13.89 6.14
C TRP A 42 -6.95 13.57 6.92
N PRO A 43 -8.13 13.50 6.25
CA PRO A 43 -9.40 13.26 6.95
C PRO A 43 -9.40 11.98 7.80
N VAL A 44 -8.70 10.93 7.33
CA VAL A 44 -8.56 9.67 8.06
C VAL A 44 -7.73 9.85 9.33
N GLU A 45 -6.70 10.69 9.30
CA GLU A 45 -5.82 10.93 10.45
C GLU A 45 -6.50 11.83 11.50
N GLN A 46 -7.29 12.80 11.05
CA GLN A 46 -8.13 13.60 11.95
C GLN A 46 -9.16 12.74 12.68
N GLU A 47 -9.80 11.82 11.95
CA GLU A 47 -10.77 10.89 12.55
C GLU A 47 -10.10 9.86 13.46
N ALA A 48 -8.95 9.30 13.07
CA ALA A 48 -8.17 8.41 13.92
C ALA A 48 -7.77 9.10 15.24
N ARG A 49 -7.33 10.36 15.17
CA ARG A 49 -7.03 11.17 16.36
C ARG A 49 -8.26 11.34 17.26
N ARG A 50 -9.41 11.69 16.67
CA ARG A 50 -10.67 11.86 17.43
C ARG A 50 -11.10 10.58 18.13
N LEU A 51 -10.94 9.42 17.47
CA LEU A 51 -11.38 8.13 17.97
C LEU A 51 -10.43 7.53 19.01
N THR A 52 -9.12 7.78 18.90
CA THR A 52 -8.10 7.09 19.70
C THR A 52 -7.41 7.96 20.73
N ASN A 53 -7.53 9.28 20.60
CA ASN A 53 -6.76 10.29 21.36
C ASN A 53 -5.25 10.27 21.09
N ILE A 54 -4.82 9.62 20.00
CA ILE A 54 -3.42 9.61 19.54
C ILE A 54 -3.25 10.62 18.41
N HIS A 55 -2.29 11.53 18.54
CA HIS A 55 -1.92 12.49 17.51
C HIS A 55 -0.54 12.17 16.95
N LEU A 56 -0.51 11.74 15.69
CA LEU A 56 0.76 11.56 14.99
C LEU A 56 1.27 12.88 14.41
N LYS A 57 2.51 13.23 14.75
CA LYS A 57 3.24 14.42 14.29
C LYS A 57 4.19 14.04 13.18
N ASN A 58 4.18 14.80 12.08
CA ASN A 58 5.06 14.51 10.95
C ASN A 58 6.53 14.76 11.33
N ALA A 59 7.34 13.71 11.32
CA ALA A 59 8.79 13.73 11.45
C ALA A 59 9.47 13.01 10.26
N THR A 60 8.81 13.01 9.10
CA THR A 60 9.32 12.34 7.91
C THR A 60 10.60 13.01 7.40
N VAL A 61 11.59 12.18 7.11
CA VAL A 61 12.90 12.56 6.58
C VAL A 61 12.95 12.10 5.13
N GLY A 62 13.57 12.90 4.25
CA GLY A 62 13.71 12.55 2.84
C GLY A 62 12.47 12.88 1.98
N SER A 63 11.59 13.79 2.41
CA SER A 63 10.38 14.16 1.66
C SER A 63 10.64 14.76 0.26
N ASN A 64 11.90 15.04 -0.08
CA ASN A 64 12.36 15.55 -1.37
C ASN A 64 12.76 14.44 -2.36
N THR A 65 12.74 13.16 -1.97
CA THR A 65 12.97 12.02 -2.86
C THR A 65 11.68 11.20 -3.03
N ASP A 66 11.51 10.56 -4.18
CA ASP A 66 10.44 9.58 -4.38
C ASP A 66 10.88 8.15 -4.00
N ASN A 67 12.14 7.99 -3.59
CA ASN A 67 12.76 6.74 -3.20
C ASN A 67 12.70 6.54 -1.68
N SER A 68 11.87 5.60 -1.24
CA SER A 68 11.72 5.29 0.20
C SER A 68 12.95 4.63 0.82
N GLY A 69 13.82 4.01 0.01
CA GLY A 69 15.11 3.46 0.45
C GLY A 69 16.13 4.54 0.78
N GLU A 70 16.16 5.63 0.01
CA GLU A 70 17.01 6.79 0.32
C GLU A 70 16.52 7.51 1.59
N ALA A 71 15.20 7.71 1.70
CA ALA A 71 14.58 8.34 2.86
C ALA A 71 14.89 7.61 4.17
N ILE A 72 14.79 6.27 4.20
CA ILE A 72 15.11 5.49 5.40
C ILE A 72 16.61 5.51 5.72
N ASN A 73 17.50 5.47 4.72
CA ASN A 73 18.94 5.57 4.94
C ASN A 73 19.32 6.93 5.54
N LEU A 74 18.69 8.01 5.06
CA LEU A 74 18.89 9.35 5.62
C LEU A 74 18.36 9.45 7.05
N LEU A 75 17.20 8.84 7.34
CA LEU A 75 16.67 8.77 8.70
C LEU A 75 17.64 8.05 9.64
N LEU A 76 18.13 6.86 9.26
CA LEU A 76 19.07 6.08 10.06
C LEU A 76 20.39 6.83 10.28
N ALA A 77 20.91 7.50 9.24
CA ALA A 77 22.13 8.29 9.34
C ALA A 77 21.98 9.54 10.24
N SER A 78 20.76 10.06 10.40
CA SER A 78 20.49 11.23 11.25
C SER A 78 20.68 10.94 12.75
N GLY A 79 20.60 9.67 13.16
CA GLY A 79 20.65 9.25 14.56
C GLY A 79 19.46 9.69 15.42
N LYS A 80 18.46 10.37 14.84
CA LYS A 80 17.26 10.84 15.53
C LYS A 80 16.03 10.12 14.99
N LEU A 81 15.75 8.95 15.56
CA LEU A 81 14.59 8.15 15.16
C LEU A 81 13.31 8.74 15.78
N PRO A 82 12.20 8.82 15.02
CA PRO A 82 10.89 9.12 15.57
C PRO A 82 10.33 7.92 16.36
N ASP A 83 9.21 8.12 17.02
CA ASP A 83 8.52 7.07 17.78
C ASP A 83 8.00 5.94 16.88
N ILE A 84 7.56 6.28 15.65
CA ILE A 84 7.01 5.34 14.68
C ILE A 84 7.70 5.49 13.32
N ILE A 85 8.06 4.37 12.69
CA ILE A 85 8.61 4.33 11.35
C ILE A 85 7.71 3.49 10.44
N GLY A 86 7.13 4.13 9.43
CA GLY A 86 6.43 3.52 8.32
C GLY A 86 7.17 3.78 7.01
N THR A 87 7.47 2.73 6.24
CA THR A 87 8.08 2.90 4.91
C THR A 87 7.68 1.77 3.97
N SER A 88 7.91 1.99 2.68
CA SER A 88 7.86 0.89 1.70
C SER A 88 8.96 -0.12 2.02
N ARG A 89 8.64 -1.42 1.94
CA ARG A 89 9.58 -2.51 2.25
C ARG A 89 10.12 -2.51 3.70
N ILE A 90 9.31 -2.05 4.66
CA ILE A 90 9.65 -2.05 6.10
C ILE A 90 10.22 -3.40 6.60
N LYS A 91 9.73 -4.52 6.06
CA LYS A 91 10.22 -5.87 6.38
C LYS A 91 11.74 -6.01 6.27
N ASP A 92 12.36 -5.48 5.21
CA ASP A 92 13.80 -5.60 4.99
C ASP A 92 14.58 -4.86 6.10
N VAL A 93 14.13 -3.65 6.42
CA VAL A 93 14.73 -2.78 7.44
C VAL A 93 14.63 -3.40 8.82
N VAL A 94 13.44 -3.82 9.24
CA VAL A 94 13.23 -4.35 10.59
C VAL A 94 13.83 -5.74 10.79
N ASN A 95 13.92 -6.56 9.75
CA ASN A 95 14.63 -7.84 9.85
C ASN A 95 16.14 -7.65 9.98
N GLN A 96 16.70 -6.59 9.39
CA GLN A 96 18.12 -6.28 9.52
C GLN A 96 18.44 -5.68 10.89
N TYR A 97 17.68 -4.69 11.35
CA TYR A 97 18.03 -3.88 12.53
C TYR A 97 17.25 -4.24 13.81
N GLY A 98 16.12 -4.94 13.70
CA GLY A 98 15.31 -5.38 14.85
C GLY A 98 16.10 -6.25 15.82
N PRO A 99 16.74 -7.35 15.37
CA PRO A 99 17.58 -8.19 16.22
C PRO A 99 18.79 -7.47 16.83
N GLN A 100 19.16 -6.30 16.30
CA GLN A 100 20.24 -5.45 16.82
C GLN A 100 19.73 -4.46 17.90
N GLY A 101 18.44 -4.48 18.21
CA GLY A 101 17.81 -3.62 19.22
C GLY A 101 17.36 -2.25 18.71
N ALA A 102 17.38 -2.00 17.39
CA ALA A 102 16.93 -0.72 16.84
C ALA A 102 15.39 -0.57 16.85
N PHE A 103 14.66 -1.69 16.89
CA PHE A 103 13.21 -1.73 16.96
C PHE A 103 12.77 -2.58 18.15
N MET A 104 11.73 -2.15 18.84
CA MET A 104 11.15 -2.90 19.95
C MET A 104 10.45 -4.16 19.43
N PRO A 105 10.69 -5.34 20.03
CA PRO A 105 9.90 -6.53 19.72
C PRO A 105 8.44 -6.32 20.17
N LEU A 106 7.49 -6.70 19.33
CA LEU A 106 6.07 -6.43 19.54
C LEU A 106 5.30 -7.60 20.16
N ASN A 107 5.93 -8.76 20.35
CA ASN A 107 5.27 -10.00 20.76
C ASN A 107 4.44 -9.82 22.04
N ASP A 108 5.10 -9.39 23.13
CA ASP A 108 4.46 -9.22 24.43
C ASP A 108 3.42 -8.09 24.40
N LEU A 109 3.74 -6.97 23.73
CA LEU A 109 2.80 -5.86 23.54
C LEU A 109 1.53 -6.29 22.81
N ILE A 110 1.65 -7.15 21.80
CA ILE A 110 0.49 -7.68 21.07
C ILE A 110 -0.32 -8.60 21.99
N ASP A 111 0.35 -9.46 22.76
CA ASP A 111 -0.31 -10.43 23.62
C ASP A 111 -1.04 -9.78 24.80
N GLU A 112 -0.51 -8.67 25.32
CA GLU A 112 -1.05 -7.93 26.48
C GLU A 112 -2.04 -6.81 26.09
N HIS A 113 -1.79 -6.10 24.98
CA HIS A 113 -2.51 -4.85 24.68
C HIS A 113 -3.25 -4.83 23.34
N ALA A 114 -2.97 -5.74 22.40
CA ALA A 114 -3.56 -5.69 21.05
C ALA A 114 -4.46 -6.90 20.76
N PRO A 115 -5.62 -7.05 21.42
CA PRO A 115 -6.47 -8.24 21.31
C PRO A 115 -6.93 -8.52 19.87
N HIS A 116 -7.12 -7.48 19.05
CA HIS A 116 -7.48 -7.65 17.65
C HIS A 116 -6.33 -8.24 16.81
N LEU A 117 -5.10 -7.77 17.01
CA LEU A 117 -3.91 -8.31 16.34
C LEU A 117 -3.60 -9.72 16.82
N LYS A 118 -3.71 -9.98 18.13
CA LYS A 118 -3.56 -11.31 18.72
C LYS A 118 -4.51 -12.31 18.06
N ALA A 119 -5.81 -12.00 18.08
CA ALA A 119 -6.83 -12.85 17.47
C ALA A 119 -6.62 -13.04 15.95
N PHE A 120 -6.11 -12.02 15.26
CA PHE A 120 -5.76 -12.12 13.85
C PHE A 120 -4.62 -13.13 13.61
N PHE A 121 -3.52 -13.00 14.35
CA PHE A 121 -2.35 -13.87 14.19
C PHE A 121 -2.59 -15.31 14.65
N GLU A 122 -3.45 -15.54 15.65
CA GLU A 122 -3.91 -16.88 16.03
C GLU A 122 -4.66 -17.58 14.88
N LYS A 123 -5.48 -16.83 14.14
CA LYS A 123 -6.20 -17.34 12.96
C LYS A 123 -5.31 -17.47 11.72
N ARG A 124 -4.20 -16.73 11.67
CA ARG A 124 -3.28 -16.63 10.52
C ARG A 124 -1.83 -16.90 10.93
N PRO A 125 -1.50 -18.12 11.39
CA PRO A 125 -0.14 -18.47 11.79
C PRO A 125 0.85 -18.39 10.63
N ASP A 126 0.38 -18.54 9.39
CA ASP A 126 1.15 -18.35 8.17
C ASP A 126 1.68 -16.91 8.04
N ILE A 127 0.83 -15.91 8.34
CA ILE A 127 1.22 -14.51 8.32
C ILE A 127 2.15 -14.19 9.49
N LYS A 128 1.84 -14.68 10.70
CA LYS A 128 2.72 -14.52 11.87
C LYS A 128 4.14 -14.98 11.56
N ALA A 129 4.28 -16.19 11.02
CA ALA A 129 5.58 -16.75 10.64
C ALA A 129 6.27 -15.93 9.53
N ALA A 130 5.51 -15.41 8.55
CA ALA A 130 6.07 -14.62 7.45
C ALA A 130 6.60 -13.24 7.85
N ILE A 131 6.12 -12.68 8.97
CA ILE A 131 6.54 -11.37 9.49
C ILE A 131 7.53 -11.44 10.64
N SER A 132 7.67 -12.59 11.31
CA SER A 132 8.71 -12.82 12.31
C SER A 132 10.11 -12.77 11.70
N ALA A 133 11.04 -12.15 12.42
CA ALA A 133 12.46 -12.19 12.12
C ALA A 133 13.08 -13.53 12.53
N ALA A 134 14.36 -13.71 12.22
CA ALA A 134 15.08 -14.97 12.45
C ALA A 134 15.22 -15.35 13.94
N ASP A 135 15.14 -14.36 14.83
CA ASP A 135 15.14 -14.53 16.28
C ASP A 135 13.74 -14.81 16.86
N GLY A 136 12.71 -14.91 16.00
CA GLY A 136 11.33 -15.18 16.37
C GLY A 136 10.49 -13.94 16.71
N ASN A 137 11.11 -12.76 16.79
CA ASN A 137 10.43 -11.52 17.15
C ASN A 137 9.68 -10.89 15.96
N MET A 138 8.55 -10.26 16.23
CA MET A 138 7.85 -9.39 15.29
C MET A 138 8.24 -7.94 15.57
N TYR A 139 8.70 -7.21 14.55
CA TYR A 139 9.18 -5.83 14.69
C TYR A 139 8.34 -4.79 13.94
N TYR A 140 7.25 -5.21 13.30
CA TYR A 140 6.37 -4.33 12.55
C TYR A 140 4.98 -4.95 12.41
N ILE A 141 3.98 -4.09 12.13
CA ILE A 141 2.64 -4.51 11.73
C ILE A 141 2.54 -4.43 10.20
N PRO A 142 2.25 -5.53 9.49
CA PRO A 142 2.22 -5.54 8.03
C PRO A 142 0.96 -4.87 7.47
N TYR A 143 1.09 -4.29 6.27
CA TYR A 143 -0.06 -4.10 5.39
C TYR A 143 -0.40 -5.42 4.70
N LEU A 144 -1.65 -5.86 4.80
CA LEU A 144 -2.13 -7.11 4.22
C LEU A 144 -3.22 -6.81 3.18
N PRO A 145 -2.92 -6.92 1.87
CA PRO A 145 -3.94 -6.88 0.85
C PRO A 145 -4.91 -8.05 1.03
N ASP A 146 -6.20 -7.79 0.84
CA ASP A 146 -7.22 -8.83 0.74
C ASP A 146 -7.64 -9.00 -0.72
N GLY A 147 -7.64 -10.24 -1.20
CA GLY A 147 -7.90 -10.59 -2.59
C GLY A 147 -7.00 -11.70 -3.13
N LYS A 148 -7.50 -12.37 -4.18
CA LYS A 148 -6.80 -13.52 -4.80
C LYS A 148 -5.88 -13.12 -5.97
N TYR A 149 -6.30 -12.13 -6.74
CA TYR A 149 -5.63 -11.72 -7.99
C TYR A 149 -5.21 -10.26 -7.88
N GLY A 150 -3.97 -9.95 -8.28
CA GLY A 150 -3.45 -8.57 -8.25
C GLY A 150 -3.42 -7.86 -9.60
N ARG A 151 -3.29 -8.61 -10.70
CA ARG A 151 -3.15 -8.07 -12.06
C ARG A 151 -4.00 -8.86 -13.04
N ALA A 152 -4.42 -8.19 -14.11
CA ALA A 152 -5.15 -8.79 -15.24
C ALA A 152 -4.72 -8.12 -16.55
N TYR A 153 -4.93 -8.81 -17.67
CA TYR A 153 -4.77 -8.25 -19.00
C TYR A 153 -6.03 -7.48 -19.40
N PHE A 154 -5.85 -6.31 -20.00
CA PHE A 154 -6.91 -5.49 -20.55
C PHE A 154 -6.56 -5.15 -22.00
N ILE A 155 -7.58 -5.13 -22.86
CA ILE A 155 -7.43 -4.82 -24.27
C ILE A 155 -8.57 -3.90 -24.73
N ARG A 156 -8.29 -3.07 -25.74
CA ARG A 156 -9.25 -2.15 -26.35
C ARG A 156 -10.14 -2.91 -27.34
N TYR A 157 -11.31 -3.36 -26.89
CA TYR A 157 -12.29 -4.04 -27.74
C TYR A 157 -12.76 -3.17 -28.92
N ASP A 158 -12.92 -1.88 -28.70
CA ASP A 158 -13.31 -0.93 -29.74
C ASP A 158 -12.24 -0.78 -30.85
N TRP A 159 -10.96 -1.01 -30.52
CA TRP A 159 -9.89 -1.08 -31.51
C TRP A 159 -9.87 -2.43 -32.25
N LEU A 160 -10.23 -3.53 -31.59
CA LEU A 160 -10.42 -4.82 -32.26
C LEU A 160 -11.53 -4.72 -33.30
N ASP A 161 -12.70 -4.19 -32.91
CA ASP A 161 -13.86 -4.05 -33.78
C ASP A 161 -13.57 -3.16 -35.00
N LYS A 162 -12.90 -2.02 -34.80
CA LYS A 162 -12.58 -1.09 -35.89
C LYS A 162 -11.61 -1.68 -36.91
N LEU A 163 -10.71 -2.56 -36.47
CA LEU A 163 -9.74 -3.23 -37.33
C LEU A 163 -10.24 -4.60 -37.82
N GLY A 164 -11.42 -5.05 -37.39
CA GLY A 164 -11.98 -6.36 -37.74
C GLY A 164 -11.16 -7.53 -37.19
N LEU A 165 -10.60 -7.37 -35.99
CA LEU A 165 -9.75 -8.38 -35.33
C LEU A 165 -10.56 -9.17 -34.28
N ASP A 166 -10.26 -10.46 -34.17
CA ASP A 166 -10.78 -11.29 -33.07
C ASP A 166 -10.00 -11.07 -31.77
N LEU A 167 -10.60 -11.45 -30.63
CA LEU A 167 -9.94 -11.45 -29.34
C LEU A 167 -8.79 -12.49 -29.33
N PRO A 168 -7.54 -12.11 -29.05
CA PRO A 168 -6.41 -13.03 -29.14
C PRO A 168 -6.48 -14.11 -28.05
N GLN A 169 -6.25 -15.36 -28.44
CA GLN A 169 -6.31 -16.56 -27.58
C GLN A 169 -4.93 -17.13 -27.24
N ASN A 170 -3.87 -16.67 -27.91
CA ASN A 170 -2.49 -17.09 -27.67
C ASN A 170 -1.49 -15.95 -27.88
N VAL A 171 -0.22 -16.19 -27.54
CA VAL A 171 0.84 -15.20 -27.56
C VAL A 171 1.13 -14.65 -28.97
N ASP A 172 1.05 -15.49 -30.00
CA ASP A 172 1.25 -15.07 -31.39
C ASP A 172 0.13 -14.14 -31.86
N GLU A 173 -1.12 -14.46 -31.50
CA GLU A 173 -2.28 -13.59 -31.77
C GLU A 173 -2.21 -12.28 -31.00
N VAL A 174 -1.73 -12.30 -29.74
CA VAL A 174 -1.47 -11.06 -28.98
C VAL A 174 -0.47 -10.18 -29.73
N LYS A 175 0.63 -10.76 -30.23
CA LYS A 175 1.61 -9.99 -31.02
C LYS A 175 0.98 -9.41 -32.28
N ALA A 176 0.24 -10.20 -33.04
CA ALA A 176 -0.42 -9.76 -34.27
C ALA A 176 -1.40 -8.60 -34.00
N VAL A 177 -2.18 -8.68 -32.91
CA VAL A 177 -3.10 -7.62 -32.49
C VAL A 177 -2.34 -6.35 -32.07
N LEU A 178 -1.25 -6.46 -31.31
CA LEU A 178 -0.44 -5.31 -30.91
C LEU A 178 0.23 -4.63 -32.12
N GLU A 179 0.70 -5.40 -33.11
CA GLU A 179 1.22 -4.87 -34.37
C GLU A 179 0.11 -4.18 -35.19
N ALA A 180 -1.08 -4.76 -35.26
CA ALA A 180 -2.22 -4.14 -35.93
C ALA A 180 -2.66 -2.84 -35.25
N PHE A 181 -2.62 -2.76 -33.91
CA PHE A 181 -2.87 -1.51 -33.18
C PHE A 181 -1.85 -0.42 -33.51
N ARG A 182 -0.57 -0.77 -33.68
CA ARG A 182 0.49 0.18 -34.05
C ARG A 182 0.31 0.73 -35.47
N ASP A 183 -0.08 -0.13 -36.41
CA ASP A 183 -0.04 0.20 -37.83
C ASP A 183 -1.40 0.55 -38.45
N GLY A 184 -2.50 0.20 -37.78
CA GLY A 184 -3.85 0.25 -38.31
C GLY A 184 -4.66 1.53 -38.05
N ASP A 185 -4.10 2.52 -37.34
CA ASP A 185 -4.81 3.76 -36.94
C ASP A 185 -6.19 3.48 -36.31
N PRO A 186 -6.27 2.62 -35.29
CA PRO A 186 -7.54 2.33 -34.63
C PRO A 186 -8.12 3.55 -33.91
N ASN A 187 -7.36 4.63 -33.68
CA ASN A 187 -7.95 5.87 -33.18
C ASN A 187 -8.54 6.77 -34.30
N GLY A 188 -8.06 6.66 -35.54
CA GLY A 188 -8.63 7.27 -36.75
C GLY A 188 -8.17 8.70 -37.04
N ASN A 189 -7.00 9.09 -36.53
CA ASN A 189 -6.45 10.44 -36.71
C ASN A 189 -5.46 10.54 -37.88
N GLY A 190 -5.17 9.43 -38.57
CA GLY A 190 -4.22 9.38 -39.68
C GLY A 190 -2.74 9.46 -39.27
N LEU A 191 -2.44 9.35 -37.98
CA LEU A 191 -1.09 9.33 -37.42
C LEU A 191 -0.77 7.94 -36.88
N LYS A 192 0.52 7.63 -36.75
CA LYS A 192 1.00 6.43 -36.06
C LYS A 192 1.38 6.79 -34.62
N ASP A 193 0.39 7.09 -33.79
CA ASP A 193 0.59 7.55 -32.41
C ASP A 193 0.05 6.58 -31.35
N GLU A 194 -0.47 5.42 -31.76
CA GLU A 194 -0.84 4.35 -30.84
C GLU A 194 0.37 3.76 -30.10
N VAL A 195 0.16 3.53 -28.81
CA VAL A 195 1.05 2.73 -27.95
C VAL A 195 0.30 1.43 -27.62
N PRO A 196 0.54 0.32 -28.34
CA PRO A 196 -0.27 -0.89 -28.24
C PRO A 196 -0.29 -1.52 -26.84
N TYR A 197 0.83 -1.43 -26.13
CA TYR A 197 0.95 -1.84 -24.73
C TYR A 197 1.60 -0.73 -23.92
N PHE A 198 1.00 -0.42 -22.79
CA PHE A 198 1.61 0.42 -21.77
C PHE A 198 1.30 -0.14 -20.39
N ALA A 199 2.18 0.14 -19.43
CA ALA A 199 1.99 -0.21 -18.05
C ALA A 199 2.40 0.95 -17.15
N ARG A 200 1.81 1.03 -15.95
CA ARG A 200 2.16 2.06 -14.96
C ARG A 200 3.57 1.88 -14.40
N GLN A 201 4.08 0.65 -14.40
CA GLN A 201 5.39 0.26 -13.88
C GLN A 201 6.19 -0.33 -15.04
N TRP A 202 7.40 0.16 -15.27
CA TRP A 202 8.22 -0.25 -16.42
C TRP A 202 8.63 -1.72 -16.34
N GLU A 203 8.72 -2.27 -15.14
CA GLU A 203 9.03 -3.69 -14.89
C GLU A 203 7.99 -4.63 -15.51
N GLU A 204 6.77 -4.16 -15.74
CA GLU A 204 5.74 -4.93 -16.42
C GLU A 204 6.05 -5.12 -17.92
N LEU A 205 6.84 -4.24 -18.52
CA LEU A 205 7.32 -4.43 -19.90
C LEU A 205 8.23 -5.66 -20.00
N ILE A 206 9.03 -5.94 -18.97
CA ILE A 206 9.88 -7.15 -18.95
C ILE A 206 9.01 -8.40 -19.04
N ARG A 207 7.91 -8.43 -18.29
CA ARG A 207 6.97 -9.57 -18.30
C ARG A 207 6.29 -9.75 -19.65
N LEU A 208 6.03 -8.66 -20.36
CA LEU A 208 5.50 -8.73 -21.72
C LEU A 208 6.52 -9.37 -22.66
N VAL A 209 7.78 -8.92 -22.62
CA VAL A 209 8.84 -9.44 -23.51
C VAL A 209 9.08 -10.94 -23.29
N THR A 210 9.03 -11.41 -22.04
CA THR A 210 9.22 -12.84 -21.71
C THR A 210 8.16 -13.77 -22.29
N LEU A 211 7.10 -13.25 -22.92
CA LEU A 211 6.15 -14.10 -23.66
C LEU A 211 6.77 -14.68 -24.94
N TRP A 212 7.80 -14.05 -25.50
CA TRP A 212 8.43 -14.45 -26.77
C TRP A 212 9.90 -14.88 -26.64
N ASP A 213 10.39 -15.03 -25.41
CA ASP A 213 11.69 -15.65 -25.09
C ASP A 213 11.55 -17.17 -24.94
#